data_AF-A0A9X4KN00-F1
#
_entry.id   AF-A0A9X4KN00-F1
#
_cell.length_a   1.000
_cell.length_b   1.000
_cell.length_c   1.000
_cell.angle_alpha   90.00
_cell.angle_beta   90.00
_cell.angle_gamma   90.00
#
_symmetry.space_group_name_H-M   'P 1'
#
loop_
_entity.id
_entity.type
_entity.pdbx_description
1 polymer ?
#
loop_
_entity_poly.entity_id
_entity_poly.type
_entity_poly.pdbx_seq_one_letter_code
_entity_poly.pdbx_strand_id
1 'polypeptide(L)'
;MKAVRLIAALAYAVAIAALFIIGPNTSWAAAPEAKIDHWQVMWIPDGTQPGVSPPEGGRWIDAEAGTPLVDLPADAQGAWIRLRVPPTDGWQQPGLLIPRLYGLELAAFKEGDLLFESKRDFDFQLNRLLLPLGSYDQASNIDVRILTTGTRAGFITNARVGEFAPLEESYIRRELPDLMLGGSISFLALIMLICSSYLNRRQRSSWISLCLIALTIGTLISVYSPMLYIYYKSYANLFLSLFDLSMFVLFPALSYYVDEVLGSRFRFFTRFRKGQAAFSIFGIAAFIVYKLTDGRFYDQYYVISIVVQGSIILVQMLLIAGLSVAYGIKGDRNALFLSAGLFFAGIVGRGRSDALLFEREELRAVSLENRRHPFHRHARHHSRPSNIGGLQDAALLFQAARAVQPPTGAYGETEDYQRFGGIGRTRGS
;
A
#
# COMPACT_ATOMS: atom_id res chain seq x y z
N MET A 1 3.31 -31.40 39.71
CA MET A 1 2.11 -30.62 39.30
C MET A 1 2.40 -29.46 38.34
N LYS A 2 3.44 -28.64 38.52
CA LYS A 2 3.76 -27.53 37.57
C LYS A 2 4.16 -27.99 36.16
N ALA A 3 4.94 -29.07 36.05
CA ALA A 3 5.36 -29.63 34.77
C ALA A 3 4.20 -30.16 33.92
N VAL A 4 3.21 -30.82 34.55
CA VAL A 4 2.03 -31.36 33.86
C VAL A 4 1.16 -30.25 33.24
N ARG A 5 1.01 -29.12 33.94
CA ARG A 5 0.28 -27.95 33.43
C ARG A 5 1.00 -27.29 32.24
N LEU A 6 2.34 -27.32 32.24
CA LEU A 6 3.16 -26.72 31.20
C LEU A 6 3.15 -27.56 29.92
N ILE A 7 3.19 -28.89 30.05
CA ILE A 7 3.06 -29.83 28.92
C ILE A 7 1.65 -29.74 28.31
N ALA A 8 0.60 -29.66 29.12
CA ALA A 8 -0.77 -29.51 28.64
C ALA A 8 -0.99 -28.18 27.89
N ALA A 9 -0.42 -27.08 28.38
CA ALA A 9 -0.49 -25.78 27.70
C ALA A 9 0.27 -25.80 26.36
N LEU A 10 1.43 -26.46 26.32
CA LEU A 10 2.23 -26.58 25.10
C LEU A 10 1.53 -27.47 24.05
N ALA A 11 0.92 -28.58 24.47
CA ALA A 11 0.13 -29.44 23.60
C ALA A 11 -1.10 -28.72 23.04
N TYR A 12 -1.77 -27.88 23.84
CA TYR A 12 -2.91 -27.09 23.38
C TYR A 12 -2.50 -26.01 22.37
N ALA A 13 -1.36 -25.34 22.60
CA ALA A 13 -0.81 -24.37 21.65
C ALA A 13 -0.40 -25.03 20.31
N VAL A 14 0.21 -26.21 20.37
CA VAL A 14 0.58 -27.00 19.17
C VAL A 14 -0.67 -27.49 18.43
N ALA A 15 -1.70 -27.93 19.15
CA ALA A 15 -2.96 -28.36 18.53
C ALA A 15 -3.69 -27.20 17.82
N ILE A 16 -3.72 -26.00 18.43
CA ILE A 16 -4.27 -24.80 17.78
C ILE A 16 -3.45 -24.44 16.55
N ALA A 17 -2.11 -24.41 16.66
CA ALA A 17 -1.23 -24.12 15.52
C ALA A 17 -1.41 -25.13 14.38
N ALA A 18 -1.54 -26.42 14.69
CA ALA A 18 -1.81 -27.48 13.72
C ALA A 18 -3.19 -27.29 13.05
N LEU A 19 -4.20 -26.85 13.81
CA LEU A 19 -5.53 -26.56 13.25
C LEU A 19 -5.52 -25.40 12.25
N PHE A 20 -4.63 -24.41 12.44
CA PHE A 20 -4.43 -23.34 11.46
C PHE A 20 -3.62 -23.78 10.23
N ILE A 21 -2.74 -24.79 10.36
CA ILE A 21 -1.96 -25.34 9.25
C ILE A 21 -2.78 -26.34 8.40
N ILE A 22 -3.71 -27.06 9.02
CA ILE A 22 -4.58 -28.07 8.37
C ILE A 22 -5.89 -27.44 7.87
N GLY A 23 -6.00 -26.10 7.84
CA GLY A 23 -7.10 -25.42 7.17
C GLY A 23 -7.30 -25.99 5.77
N PRO A 24 -8.55 -26.22 5.32
CA PRO A 24 -8.80 -26.90 4.07
C PRO A 24 -8.15 -26.11 2.94
N ASN A 25 -7.11 -26.70 2.32
CA ASN A 25 -6.64 -26.29 1.02
C ASN A 25 -7.77 -26.63 0.04
N THR A 26 -8.76 -25.75 -0.05
CA THR A 26 -9.78 -25.82 -1.09
C THR A 26 -9.07 -25.55 -2.40
N SER A 27 -8.54 -26.60 -3.02
CA SER A 27 -8.09 -26.58 -4.40
C SER A 27 -9.33 -26.49 -5.27
N TRP A 28 -9.87 -25.28 -5.39
CA TRP A 28 -10.91 -25.00 -6.35
C TRP A 28 -10.31 -25.23 -7.74
N ALA A 29 -11.02 -25.97 -8.59
CA ALA A 29 -10.64 -26.12 -9.99
C ALA A 29 -10.48 -24.71 -10.57
N ALA A 30 -9.23 -24.31 -10.84
CA ALA A 30 -8.94 -23.00 -11.39
C ALA A 30 -9.67 -22.89 -12.73
N ALA A 31 -10.60 -21.94 -12.82
CA ALA A 31 -11.14 -21.56 -14.11
C ALA A 31 -9.96 -21.18 -15.02
N PRO A 32 -10.02 -21.47 -16.33
CA PRO A 32 -8.94 -21.13 -17.25
C PRO A 32 -8.71 -19.61 -17.20
N GLU A 33 -7.60 -19.22 -16.56
CA GLU A 33 -7.13 -17.84 -16.37
C GLU A 33 -5.88 -17.65 -17.22
N ALA A 34 -5.91 -16.70 -18.13
CA ALA A 34 -4.77 -16.29 -18.93
C ALA A 34 -4.00 -15.18 -18.19
N LYS A 35 -2.72 -15.41 -17.93
CA LYS A 35 -1.82 -14.38 -17.37
C LYS A 35 -1.15 -13.60 -18.50
N ILE A 36 -1.16 -12.29 -18.38
CA ILE A 36 -0.46 -11.36 -19.27
C ILE A 36 0.75 -10.82 -18.53
N ASP A 37 1.92 -11.30 -18.95
CA ASP A 37 3.20 -11.00 -18.31
C ASP A 37 3.98 -9.89 -19.03
N HIS A 38 3.57 -9.55 -20.26
CA HIS A 38 4.19 -8.54 -21.12
C HIS A 38 3.18 -7.46 -21.51
N TRP A 39 3.59 -6.21 -21.45
CA TRP A 39 2.82 -5.05 -21.90
C TRP A 39 3.76 -3.98 -22.45
N GLN A 40 3.21 -3.01 -23.14
CA GLN A 40 3.99 -1.90 -23.67
C GLN A 40 3.66 -0.63 -22.92
N VAL A 41 4.66 0.15 -22.57
CA VAL A 41 4.52 1.43 -21.86
C VAL A 41 4.97 2.55 -22.77
N MET A 42 4.23 3.64 -22.76
CA MET A 42 4.57 4.87 -23.46
C MET A 42 4.32 6.04 -22.51
N TRP A 43 5.36 6.82 -22.24
CA TRP A 43 5.26 7.96 -21.33
C TRP A 43 4.46 9.11 -21.94
N ILE A 44 3.68 9.78 -21.11
CA ILE A 44 2.94 10.98 -21.48
C ILE A 44 3.80 12.17 -21.04
N PRO A 45 4.35 12.97 -21.99
CA PRO A 45 5.13 14.15 -21.65
C PRO A 45 4.29 15.15 -20.88
N ASP A 46 4.93 15.88 -19.97
CA ASP A 46 4.31 16.94 -19.21
C ASP A 46 3.75 18.05 -20.13
N GLY A 47 2.62 18.64 -19.76
CA GLY A 47 1.91 19.67 -20.54
C GLY A 47 1.14 19.17 -21.77
N THR A 48 1.18 17.87 -22.10
CA THR A 48 0.34 17.30 -23.17
C THR A 48 -1.07 17.07 -22.67
N GLN A 49 -2.11 17.54 -23.37
CA GLN A 49 -3.47 17.16 -22.97
C GLN A 49 -3.68 15.66 -23.18
N PRO A 50 -4.01 14.89 -22.13
CA PRO A 50 -4.23 13.47 -22.26
C PRO A 50 -5.48 13.22 -23.12
N GLY A 51 -5.27 12.84 -24.38
CA GLY A 51 -6.33 12.50 -25.31
C GLY A 51 -7.02 11.18 -25.00
N VAL A 52 -8.02 10.84 -25.82
CA VAL A 52 -8.79 9.59 -25.75
C VAL A 52 -7.99 8.40 -26.32
N SER A 53 -6.97 8.69 -27.13
CA SER A 53 -6.10 7.68 -27.74
C SER A 53 -4.61 8.01 -27.56
N PRO A 54 -3.74 7.00 -27.56
CA PRO A 54 -2.29 7.20 -27.57
C PRO A 54 -1.85 7.98 -28.83
N PRO A 55 -0.86 8.89 -28.74
CA PRO A 55 -0.39 9.65 -29.90
C PRO A 55 0.14 8.74 -31.03
N GLU A 56 -0.25 9.05 -32.26
CA GLU A 56 0.24 8.36 -33.46
C GLU A 56 1.75 8.65 -33.64
N GLY A 57 2.59 7.62 -33.44
CA GLY A 57 4.05 7.73 -33.52
C GLY A 57 4.80 7.75 -32.18
N GLY A 58 4.10 7.59 -31.06
CA GLY A 58 4.76 7.47 -29.77
C GLY A 58 5.63 6.20 -29.63
N ARG A 59 6.73 6.32 -28.88
CA ARG A 59 7.69 5.23 -28.68
C ARG A 59 7.22 4.30 -27.56
N TRP A 60 6.76 3.12 -27.95
CA TRP A 60 6.40 2.04 -27.02
C TRP A 60 7.66 1.33 -26.51
N ILE A 61 7.70 1.10 -25.20
CA ILE A 61 8.76 0.39 -24.48
C ILE A 61 8.16 -0.89 -23.93
N ASP A 62 8.72 -2.03 -24.28
CA ASP A 62 8.26 -3.30 -23.72
C ASP A 62 8.61 -3.38 -22.22
N ALA A 63 7.62 -3.74 -21.42
CA ALA A 63 7.71 -3.92 -19.98
C ALA A 63 7.12 -5.28 -19.60
N GLU A 64 7.62 -5.83 -18.51
CA GLU A 64 7.25 -7.17 -18.04
C GLU A 64 7.07 -7.14 -16.52
N ALA A 65 6.30 -8.07 -15.98
CA ALA A 65 6.08 -8.11 -14.53
C ALA A 65 7.33 -8.35 -13.68
N GLY A 66 8.36 -8.99 -14.23
CA GLY A 66 9.66 -9.15 -13.56
C GLY A 66 10.50 -7.88 -13.53
N THR A 67 10.27 -6.96 -14.47
CA THR A 67 10.95 -5.66 -14.58
C THR A 67 9.92 -4.58 -14.88
N PRO A 68 9.04 -4.28 -13.91
CA PRO A 68 7.94 -3.36 -14.15
C PRO A 68 8.51 -1.95 -14.33
N LEU A 69 8.10 -1.30 -15.41
CA LEU A 69 8.52 0.07 -15.70
C LEU A 69 7.55 1.03 -15.00
N VAL A 70 7.88 1.36 -13.75
CA VAL A 70 6.99 2.11 -12.84
C VAL A 70 7.52 3.50 -12.53
N ASP A 71 8.84 3.69 -12.55
CA ASP A 71 9.45 4.97 -12.23
C ASP A 71 9.25 5.95 -13.39
N LEU A 72 8.55 7.04 -13.09
CA LEU A 72 8.18 8.05 -14.07
C LEU A 72 9.39 8.96 -14.34
N PRO A 73 9.77 9.21 -15.61
CA PRO A 73 10.81 10.17 -15.92
C PRO A 73 10.37 11.60 -15.55
N ALA A 74 11.33 12.47 -15.25
CA ALA A 74 11.06 13.81 -14.68
C ALA A 74 10.25 14.74 -15.59
N ASP A 75 10.16 14.43 -16.88
CA ASP A 75 9.44 15.16 -17.93
C ASP A 75 8.11 14.50 -18.32
N ALA A 76 7.63 13.51 -17.55
CA ALA A 76 6.36 12.84 -17.80
C ALA A 76 5.35 13.06 -16.67
N GLN A 77 4.09 13.20 -17.05
CA GLN A 77 2.93 13.34 -16.15
C GLN A 77 2.13 12.02 -15.99
N GLY A 78 2.47 11.00 -16.78
CA GLY A 78 1.73 9.74 -16.79
C GLY A 78 2.26 8.74 -17.80
N ALA A 79 1.50 7.66 -17.97
CA ALA A 79 1.85 6.55 -18.86
C ALA A 79 0.61 6.02 -19.58
N TRP A 80 0.77 5.72 -20.86
CA TRP A 80 -0.08 4.81 -21.60
C TRP A 80 0.47 3.40 -21.49
N ILE A 81 -0.40 2.44 -21.22
CA ILE A 81 -0.04 1.03 -21.15
C ILE A 81 -0.92 0.24 -22.10
N ARG A 82 -0.30 -0.42 -23.06
CA ARG A 82 -0.98 -1.27 -24.03
C ARG A 82 -0.85 -2.73 -23.61
N LEU A 83 -2.01 -3.35 -23.43
CA LEU A 83 -2.17 -4.76 -23.09
C LEU A 83 -2.73 -5.50 -24.30
N ARG A 84 -2.13 -6.64 -24.65
CA ARG A 84 -2.70 -7.54 -25.66
C ARG A 84 -3.50 -8.63 -24.96
N VAL A 85 -4.82 -8.53 -25.06
CA VAL A 85 -5.75 -9.49 -24.46
C VAL A 85 -5.95 -10.65 -25.44
N PRO A 86 -5.83 -11.92 -25.01
CA PRO A 86 -6.10 -13.08 -25.87
C PRO A 86 -7.60 -13.13 -26.26
N PRO A 87 -7.99 -13.94 -27.26
CA PRO A 87 -9.40 -14.17 -27.59
C PRO A 87 -10.20 -14.56 -26.35
N THR A 88 -11.42 -14.02 -26.22
CA THR A 88 -12.30 -14.14 -25.04
C THR A 88 -13.64 -14.82 -25.34
N ASP A 89 -13.80 -15.39 -26.53
CA ASP A 89 -14.97 -16.12 -27.02
C ASP A 89 -15.40 -17.32 -26.14
N GLY A 90 -14.43 -17.95 -25.47
CA GLY A 90 -14.67 -19.08 -24.56
C GLY A 90 -15.25 -18.75 -23.19
N TRP A 91 -15.35 -17.47 -22.80
CA TRP A 91 -15.83 -17.05 -21.47
C TRP A 91 -17.21 -16.38 -21.55
N GLN A 92 -18.09 -16.65 -20.58
CA GLN A 92 -19.45 -16.07 -20.55
C GLN A 92 -19.42 -14.56 -20.31
N GLN A 93 -18.55 -14.14 -19.39
CA GLN A 93 -18.27 -12.74 -19.08
C GLN A 93 -16.78 -12.59 -18.87
N PRO A 94 -15.99 -12.25 -19.90
CA PRO A 94 -14.57 -12.05 -19.72
C PRO A 94 -14.30 -10.80 -18.88
N GLY A 95 -13.22 -10.82 -18.12
CA GLY A 95 -12.79 -9.74 -17.26
C GLY A 95 -11.27 -9.62 -17.27
N LEU A 96 -10.79 -8.40 -17.06
CA LEU A 96 -9.39 -8.08 -16.89
C LEU A 96 -9.17 -7.58 -15.46
N LEU A 97 -8.33 -8.27 -14.70
CA LEU A 97 -7.90 -7.88 -13.37
C LEU A 97 -6.42 -7.50 -13.38
N ILE A 98 -6.13 -6.29 -12.94
CA ILE A 98 -4.78 -5.80 -12.65
C ILE A 98 -4.69 -5.61 -11.13
N PRO A 99 -4.09 -6.57 -10.40
CA PRO A 99 -4.15 -6.58 -8.94
C PRO A 99 -3.47 -5.41 -8.27
N ARG A 100 -2.42 -4.84 -8.87
CA ARG A 100 -1.67 -3.70 -8.35
C ARG A 100 -1.08 -2.87 -9.47
N LEU A 101 -1.42 -1.58 -9.47
CA LEU A 101 -0.86 -0.57 -10.35
C LEU A 101 -0.70 0.76 -9.62
N TYR A 102 0.22 1.61 -10.06
CA TYR A 102 0.35 2.99 -9.58
C TYR A 102 -0.35 3.95 -10.55
N GLY A 103 -1.21 4.82 -10.01
CA GLY A 103 -1.96 5.81 -10.77
C GLY A 103 -3.08 6.46 -9.97
N LEU A 104 -3.26 7.78 -10.13
CA LEU A 104 -4.36 8.53 -9.52
C LEU A 104 -5.59 8.52 -10.41
N GLU A 105 -5.42 8.89 -11.67
CA GLU A 105 -6.47 8.83 -12.67
C GLU A 105 -6.19 7.68 -13.63
N LEU A 106 -7.19 6.83 -13.82
CA LEU A 106 -7.14 5.69 -14.72
C LEU A 106 -8.25 5.79 -15.74
N ALA A 107 -7.92 5.59 -17.00
CA ALA A 107 -8.91 5.39 -18.05
C ALA A 107 -8.48 4.22 -18.92
N ALA A 108 -9.40 3.30 -19.21
CA ALA A 108 -9.15 2.17 -20.09
C ALA A 108 -9.94 2.36 -21.39
N PHE A 109 -9.26 2.18 -22.51
CA PHE A 109 -9.80 2.36 -23.85
C PHE A 109 -9.62 1.08 -24.66
N LYS A 110 -10.58 0.79 -25.54
CA LYS A 110 -10.44 -0.21 -26.58
C LYS A 110 -10.69 0.47 -27.92
N GLU A 111 -9.69 0.46 -28.80
CA GLU A 111 -9.82 1.04 -30.15
C GLU A 111 -10.29 2.51 -30.14
N GLY A 112 -10.03 3.24 -29.05
CA GLY A 112 -10.47 4.62 -28.84
C GLY A 112 -11.78 4.78 -28.07
N ASP A 113 -12.52 3.70 -27.82
CA ASP A 113 -13.75 3.74 -27.01
C ASP A 113 -13.43 3.63 -25.52
N LEU A 114 -13.97 4.55 -24.71
CA LEU A 114 -13.81 4.53 -23.26
C LEU A 114 -14.58 3.35 -22.65
N LEU A 115 -13.86 2.41 -22.05
CA LEU A 115 -14.45 1.27 -21.34
C LEU A 115 -14.63 1.56 -19.84
N PHE A 116 -13.70 2.31 -19.26
CA PHE A 116 -13.71 2.60 -17.82
C PHE A 116 -12.94 3.87 -17.51
N GLU A 117 -13.43 4.63 -16.53
CA GLU A 117 -12.74 5.80 -16.00
C GLU A 117 -12.86 5.82 -14.48
N SER A 118 -11.73 6.11 -13.82
CA SER A 118 -11.67 6.33 -12.39
C SER A 118 -10.75 7.49 -12.09
N LYS A 119 -11.33 8.61 -11.67
CA LYS A 119 -10.63 9.75 -11.09
C LYS A 119 -10.63 9.66 -9.56
N ARG A 120 -9.50 10.02 -8.95
CA ARG A 120 -9.33 10.09 -7.49
C ARG A 120 -8.70 11.42 -7.12
N ASP A 121 -9.25 12.05 -6.09
CA ASP A 121 -8.79 13.35 -5.59
C ASP A 121 -7.92 13.21 -4.33
N PHE A 122 -7.29 12.04 -4.13
CA PHE A 122 -6.48 11.76 -2.94
C PHE A 122 -5.13 11.14 -3.33
N ASP A 123 -4.07 11.47 -2.58
CA ASP A 123 -2.65 11.17 -2.88
C ASP A 123 -2.25 9.68 -2.73
N PHE A 124 -3.22 8.76 -2.74
CA PHE A 124 -2.95 7.33 -2.67
C PHE A 124 -2.84 6.73 -4.06
N GLN A 125 -1.59 6.60 -4.53
CA GLN A 125 -1.27 6.17 -5.89
C GLN A 125 -1.47 4.67 -6.14
N LEU A 126 -1.53 3.82 -5.10
CA LEU A 126 -1.73 2.39 -5.30
C LEU A 126 -3.19 2.09 -5.64
N ASN A 127 -3.40 1.46 -6.78
CA ASN A 127 -4.70 1.20 -7.36
C ASN A 127 -4.81 -0.24 -7.88
N ARG A 128 -6.05 -0.63 -8.19
CA ARG A 128 -6.41 -1.91 -8.79
C ARG A 128 -7.44 -1.64 -9.87
N LEU A 129 -7.32 -2.35 -10.99
CA LEU A 129 -8.26 -2.24 -12.09
C LEU A 129 -8.95 -3.59 -12.27
N LEU A 130 -10.27 -3.61 -12.15
CA LEU A 130 -11.11 -4.74 -12.55
C LEU A 130 -12.07 -4.22 -13.61
N LEU A 131 -11.95 -4.76 -14.83
CA LEU A 131 -12.66 -4.29 -16.00
C LEU A 131 -13.48 -5.45 -16.59
N PRO A 132 -14.81 -5.32 -16.74
CA PRO A 132 -15.56 -6.26 -17.57
C PRO A 132 -15.18 -6.07 -19.04
N LEU A 133 -14.92 -7.16 -19.73
CA LEU A 133 -14.60 -7.20 -21.15
C LEU A 133 -15.80 -7.75 -21.94
N GLY A 134 -15.86 -7.44 -23.23
CA GLY A 134 -16.75 -8.13 -24.16
C GLY A 134 -16.15 -9.46 -24.64
N SER A 135 -16.99 -10.31 -25.22
CA SER A 135 -16.53 -11.50 -25.95
C SER A 135 -15.91 -11.07 -27.29
N TYR A 136 -14.67 -11.47 -27.52
CA TYR A 136 -13.87 -11.12 -28.69
C TYR A 136 -13.31 -12.39 -29.32
N ASP A 137 -13.60 -12.62 -30.60
CA ASP A 137 -13.07 -13.75 -31.37
C ASP A 137 -11.57 -13.62 -31.67
N GLN A 138 -11.01 -12.41 -31.53
CA GLN A 138 -9.61 -12.13 -31.84
C GLN A 138 -8.92 -11.39 -30.69
N ALA A 139 -7.60 -11.54 -30.64
CA ALA A 139 -6.77 -10.82 -29.69
C ALA A 139 -6.95 -9.30 -29.87
N SER A 140 -7.35 -8.62 -28.81
CA SER A 140 -7.68 -7.20 -28.81
C SER A 140 -6.66 -6.41 -27.99
N ASN A 141 -6.36 -5.19 -28.42
CA ASN A 141 -5.49 -4.29 -27.66
C ASN A 141 -6.34 -3.41 -26.74
N ILE A 142 -5.98 -3.37 -25.46
CA ILE A 142 -6.57 -2.46 -24.48
C ILE A 142 -5.51 -1.47 -24.06
N ASP A 143 -5.81 -0.20 -24.23
CA ASP A 143 -4.92 0.92 -23.90
C ASP A 143 -5.38 1.54 -22.57
N VAL A 144 -4.56 1.43 -21.54
CA VAL A 144 -4.82 1.98 -20.21
C VAL A 144 -4.00 3.25 -20.05
N ARG A 145 -4.68 4.37 -19.89
CA ARG A 145 -4.11 5.66 -19.53
C ARG A 145 -4.01 5.78 -18.02
N ILE A 146 -2.82 6.14 -17.56
CA ILE A 146 -2.51 6.38 -16.16
C ILE A 146 -1.97 7.79 -16.03
N LEU A 147 -2.63 8.63 -15.24
CA LEU A 147 -2.12 9.94 -14.85
C LEU A 147 -1.82 9.94 -13.36
N THR A 148 -0.72 10.60 -12.99
CA THR A 148 -0.28 10.68 -11.60
C THR A 148 0.38 12.03 -11.39
N THR A 149 0.29 12.55 -10.16
CA THR A 149 1.09 13.69 -9.71
C THR A 149 2.38 13.23 -9.03
N GLY A 150 2.56 11.91 -8.86
CA GLY A 150 3.71 11.32 -8.20
C GLY A 150 4.83 10.92 -9.15
N THR A 151 5.89 10.35 -8.58
CA THR A 151 7.06 9.85 -9.33
C THR A 151 6.87 8.44 -9.89
N ARG A 152 5.66 7.86 -9.77
CA ARG A 152 5.39 6.46 -10.10
C ARG A 152 4.07 6.30 -10.85
N ALA A 153 4.12 5.63 -12.00
CA ALA A 153 2.96 5.22 -12.79
C ALA A 153 3.28 3.91 -13.49
N GLY A 154 2.41 2.89 -13.37
CA GLY A 154 2.67 1.61 -14.03
C GLY A 154 2.04 0.41 -13.36
N PHE A 155 2.05 -0.73 -14.04
CA PHE A 155 1.63 -2.01 -13.46
C PHE A 155 2.76 -2.61 -12.62
N ILE A 156 2.42 -3.09 -11.43
CA ILE A 156 3.39 -3.74 -10.51
C ILE A 156 3.32 -5.26 -10.64
N THR A 157 2.13 -5.77 -10.90
CA THR A 157 1.83 -7.21 -10.94
C THR A 157 1.23 -7.59 -12.28
N ASN A 158 1.35 -8.86 -12.67
CA ASN A 158 0.81 -9.41 -13.91
C ASN A 158 -0.68 -9.12 -14.01
N ALA A 159 -1.10 -8.75 -15.23
CA ALA A 159 -2.51 -8.64 -15.54
C ALA A 159 -3.09 -10.05 -15.77
N ARG A 160 -4.34 -10.24 -15.36
CA ARG A 160 -5.03 -11.53 -15.39
C ARG A 160 -6.31 -11.38 -16.18
N VAL A 161 -6.54 -12.28 -17.12
CA VAL A 161 -7.74 -12.33 -17.95
C VAL A 161 -8.42 -13.66 -17.70
N GLY A 162 -9.72 -13.62 -17.50
CA GLY A 162 -10.52 -14.80 -17.23
C GLY A 162 -11.96 -14.43 -17.06
N GLU A 163 -12.74 -15.30 -16.43
CA GLU A 163 -14.15 -15.03 -16.19
C GLU A 163 -14.32 -13.99 -15.07
N PHE A 164 -15.22 -13.04 -15.26
CA PHE A 164 -15.36 -11.85 -14.42
C PHE A 164 -15.75 -12.22 -12.98
N ALA A 165 -16.71 -13.13 -12.82
CA ALA A 165 -17.19 -13.58 -11.51
C ALA A 165 -16.07 -14.14 -10.61
N PRO A 166 -15.24 -15.12 -11.04
CA PRO A 166 -14.14 -15.59 -10.20
C PRO A 166 -13.03 -14.56 -9.99
N LEU A 167 -12.77 -13.68 -10.97
CA LEU A 167 -11.82 -12.57 -10.79
C LEU A 167 -12.30 -11.59 -9.72
N GLU A 168 -13.56 -11.19 -9.75
CA GLU A 168 -14.20 -10.34 -8.74
C GLU A 168 -14.22 -11.03 -7.36
N GLU A 169 -14.56 -12.32 -7.32
CA GLU A 169 -14.55 -13.07 -6.07
C GLU A 169 -13.14 -13.13 -5.46
N SER A 170 -12.12 -13.40 -6.27
CA SER A 170 -10.72 -13.41 -5.81
C SER A 170 -10.28 -12.03 -5.33
N TYR A 171 -10.79 -10.97 -5.98
CA TYR A 171 -10.53 -9.58 -5.63
C TYR A 171 -11.14 -9.23 -4.26
N ILE A 172 -12.41 -9.57 -4.03
CA ILE A 172 -13.11 -9.30 -2.77
C ILE A 172 -12.53 -10.16 -1.64
N ARG A 173 -12.36 -11.47 -1.86
CA ARG A 173 -11.88 -12.41 -0.83
C ARG A 173 -10.49 -12.10 -0.31
N ARG A 174 -9.64 -11.41 -1.08
CA ARG A 174 -8.29 -11.07 -0.65
C ARG A 174 -8.26 -9.89 0.35
N GLU A 175 -9.20 -8.96 0.24
CA GLU A 175 -9.24 -7.75 1.08
C GLU A 175 -10.21 -7.84 2.25
N LEU A 176 -11.25 -8.65 2.11
CA LEU A 176 -12.30 -8.80 3.12
C LEU A 176 -11.77 -9.30 4.48
N PRO A 177 -10.80 -10.24 4.56
CA PRO A 177 -10.23 -10.69 5.82
C PRO A 177 -9.54 -9.55 6.60
N ASP A 178 -8.80 -8.68 5.93
CA ASP A 178 -8.09 -7.56 6.58
C ASP A 178 -9.10 -6.56 7.15
N LEU A 179 -10.17 -6.25 6.41
CA LEU A 179 -11.23 -5.36 6.88
C LEU A 179 -12.02 -5.96 8.06
N MET A 180 -12.37 -7.25 7.99
CA MET A 180 -13.05 -7.97 9.08
C MET A 180 -12.16 -8.07 10.32
N LEU A 181 -10.86 -8.33 10.15
CA LEU A 181 -9.88 -8.40 11.23
C LEU A 181 -9.72 -7.03 11.90
N GLY A 182 -9.50 -5.97 11.13
CA GLY A 182 -9.38 -4.61 11.66
C GLY A 182 -10.64 -4.15 12.38
N GLY A 183 -11.82 -4.41 11.79
CA GLY A 183 -13.11 -4.05 12.36
C GLY A 183 -13.40 -4.78 13.67
N SER A 184 -13.18 -6.09 13.70
CA SER A 184 -13.39 -6.91 14.92
C SER A 184 -12.43 -6.53 16.05
N ILE A 185 -11.15 -6.29 15.76
CA ILE A 185 -10.18 -5.80 16.76
C ILE A 185 -10.61 -4.44 17.30
N SER A 186 -11.02 -3.52 16.45
CA SER A 186 -11.48 -2.17 16.86
C SER A 186 -12.73 -2.26 17.74
N PHE A 187 -13.69 -3.08 17.35
CA PHE A 187 -14.93 -3.29 18.09
C PHE A 187 -14.68 -3.93 19.47
N LEU A 188 -13.84 -4.96 19.52
CA LEU A 188 -13.44 -5.59 20.78
C LEU A 188 -12.70 -4.60 21.69
N ALA A 189 -11.76 -3.83 21.13
CA ALA A 189 -11.02 -2.81 21.87
C ALA A 189 -11.94 -1.74 22.43
N LEU A 190 -12.99 -1.33 21.71
CA LEU A 190 -13.99 -0.39 22.18
C LEU A 190 -14.80 -0.96 23.37
N ILE A 191 -15.26 -2.20 23.28
CA ILE A 191 -15.97 -2.86 24.39
C ILE A 191 -15.05 -2.98 25.60
N MET A 192 -13.81 -3.42 25.39
CA MET A 192 -12.82 -3.53 26.47
C MET A 192 -12.48 -2.18 27.08
N LEU A 193 -12.46 -1.10 26.30
CA LEU A 193 -12.25 0.26 26.78
C LEU A 193 -13.39 0.71 27.70
N ILE A 194 -14.64 0.45 27.30
CA ILE A 194 -15.83 0.75 28.11
C ILE A 194 -15.80 -0.04 29.42
N CYS A 195 -15.53 -1.36 29.36
CA CYS A 195 -15.43 -2.20 30.56
C CYS A 195 -14.28 -1.77 31.48
N SER A 196 -13.13 -1.38 30.91
CA SER A 196 -11.96 -0.93 31.67
C SER A 196 -12.21 0.34 32.46
N SER A 197 -13.18 1.17 32.05
CA SER A 197 -13.59 2.37 32.79
C SER A 197 -14.06 2.06 34.22
N TYR A 198 -14.66 0.88 34.44
CA TYR A 198 -15.17 0.41 35.73
C TYR A 198 -14.09 -0.22 36.64
N LEU A 199 -12.86 -0.39 36.16
CA LEU A 199 -11.79 -1.06 36.90
C LEU A 199 -11.12 -0.14 37.93
N ASN A 200 -10.53 -0.74 38.98
CA ASN A 200 -9.87 -0.02 40.06
C ASN A 200 -8.70 0.86 39.55
N ARG A 201 -8.50 2.04 40.15
CA ARG A 201 -7.64 3.13 39.65
C ARG A 201 -6.20 2.70 39.31
N ARG A 202 -5.66 1.73 40.06
CA ARG A 202 -4.29 1.23 39.85
C ARG A 202 -4.14 0.36 38.59
N GLN A 203 -5.15 -0.43 38.25
CA GLN A 203 -5.11 -1.29 37.06
C GLN A 203 -5.60 -0.54 35.82
N ARG A 204 -6.54 0.39 36.01
CA ARG A 204 -7.23 1.10 34.92
C ARG A 204 -6.28 1.70 33.88
N SER A 205 -5.16 2.30 34.30
CA SER A 205 -4.27 3.02 33.38
C SER A 205 -3.62 2.12 32.32
N SER A 206 -3.12 0.95 32.74
CA SER A 206 -2.50 0.00 31.82
C SER A 206 -3.52 -0.59 30.83
N TRP A 207 -4.72 -0.89 31.32
CA TRP A 207 -5.80 -1.47 30.49
C TRP A 207 -6.32 -0.48 29.46
N ILE A 208 -6.53 0.79 29.84
CA ILE A 208 -6.94 1.85 28.90
C ILE A 208 -5.92 2.01 27.77
N SER A 209 -4.63 2.04 28.11
CA SER A 209 -3.56 2.17 27.11
C SER A 209 -3.56 1.00 26.12
N LEU A 210 -3.73 -0.23 26.62
CA LEU A 210 -3.80 -1.42 25.77
C LEU A 210 -5.02 -1.39 24.85
N CYS A 211 -6.18 -0.96 25.35
CA CYS A 211 -7.39 -0.80 24.54
C CYS A 211 -7.20 0.29 23.47
N LEU A 212 -6.56 1.41 23.80
CA LEU A 212 -6.25 2.46 22.82
C LEU A 212 -5.29 1.98 21.72
N ILE A 213 -4.26 1.22 22.08
CA ILE A 213 -3.35 0.60 21.12
C ILE A 213 -4.12 -0.37 20.22
N ALA A 214 -4.93 -1.26 20.78
CA ALA A 214 -5.74 -2.20 20.00
C ALA A 214 -6.74 -1.48 19.08
N LEU A 215 -7.41 -0.44 19.57
CA LEU A 215 -8.37 0.35 18.81
C LEU A 215 -7.72 1.06 17.63
N THR A 216 -6.57 1.70 17.86
CA THR A 216 -5.83 2.41 16.79
C THR A 216 -5.23 1.46 15.78
N ILE A 217 -4.67 0.31 16.20
CA ILE A 217 -4.19 -0.73 15.28
C ILE A 217 -5.33 -1.30 14.44
N GLY A 218 -6.47 -1.65 15.06
CA GLY A 218 -7.63 -2.16 14.33
C GLY A 218 -8.19 -1.14 13.33
N THR A 219 -8.19 0.14 13.70
CA THR A 219 -8.61 1.24 12.83
C THR A 219 -7.65 1.40 11.65
N LEU A 220 -6.33 1.34 11.91
CA LEU A 220 -5.31 1.40 10.87
C LEU A 220 -5.40 0.25 9.89
N ILE A 221 -5.59 -0.98 10.37
CA ILE A 221 -5.78 -2.15 9.50
C ILE A 221 -7.02 -1.98 8.62
N SER A 222 -8.14 -1.55 9.23
CA SER A 222 -9.38 -1.29 8.50
C SER A 222 -9.18 -0.26 7.39
N VAL A 223 -8.67 0.93 7.76
CA VAL A 223 -8.51 2.08 6.85
C VAL A 223 -7.45 1.82 5.78
N TYR A 224 -6.45 0.99 6.04
CA TYR A 224 -5.46 0.64 5.03
C TYR A 224 -6.04 -0.22 3.89
N SER A 225 -7.23 -0.82 4.07
CA SER A 225 -7.87 -1.62 3.02
C SER A 225 -8.38 -0.72 1.86
N PRO A 226 -7.94 -0.95 0.61
CA PRO A 226 -8.42 -0.23 -0.57
C PRO A 226 -9.94 -0.32 -0.80
N MET A 227 -10.58 -1.37 -0.28
CA MET A 227 -12.02 -1.59 -0.44
C MET A 227 -12.84 -0.41 0.12
N LEU A 228 -12.45 0.15 1.28
CA LEU A 228 -13.16 1.30 1.86
C LEU A 228 -13.18 2.49 0.89
N TYR A 229 -12.07 2.76 0.21
CA TYR A 229 -11.98 3.88 -0.73
C TYR A 229 -12.74 3.64 -2.03
N ILE A 230 -12.91 2.39 -2.44
CA ILE A 230 -13.62 2.04 -3.68
C ILE A 230 -15.13 2.11 -3.48
N TYR A 231 -15.64 1.52 -2.40
CA TYR A 231 -17.08 1.49 -2.12
C TYR A 231 -17.60 2.78 -1.48
N TYR A 232 -16.78 3.47 -0.68
CA TYR A 232 -17.19 4.65 0.07
C TYR A 232 -16.36 5.89 -0.31
N LYS A 233 -16.30 6.21 -1.61
CA LYS A 233 -15.55 7.36 -2.15
C LYS A 233 -15.84 8.67 -1.41
N SER A 234 -17.11 8.94 -1.09
CA SER A 234 -17.55 10.15 -0.36
C SER A 234 -16.90 10.27 1.04
N TYR A 235 -16.60 9.14 1.67
CA TYR A 235 -15.99 9.07 3.00
C TYR A 235 -14.46 8.91 2.97
N ALA A 236 -13.81 8.94 1.79
CA ALA A 236 -12.36 8.80 1.67
C ALA A 236 -11.60 9.81 2.55
N ASN A 237 -12.05 11.06 2.57
CA ASN A 237 -11.48 12.12 3.40
C ASN A 237 -11.60 11.83 4.90
N LEU A 238 -12.70 11.20 5.34
CA LEU A 238 -12.90 10.79 6.72
C LEU A 238 -11.93 9.66 7.09
N PHE A 239 -11.78 8.65 6.22
CA PHE A 239 -10.86 7.54 6.48
C PHE A 239 -9.40 8.01 6.56
N LEU A 240 -8.96 8.89 5.64
CA LEU A 240 -7.62 9.50 5.72
C LEU A 240 -7.43 10.27 7.04
N SER A 241 -8.45 11.00 7.48
CA SER A 241 -8.43 11.70 8.77
C SER A 241 -8.30 10.73 9.96
N LEU A 242 -9.01 9.61 9.89
CA LEU A 242 -8.97 8.56 10.90
C LEU A 242 -7.61 7.85 10.94
N PHE A 243 -6.97 7.67 9.79
CA PHE A 243 -5.62 7.12 9.68
C PHE A 243 -4.61 8.01 10.41
N ASP A 244 -4.58 9.31 10.09
CA ASP A 244 -3.68 10.27 10.71
C ASP A 244 -3.90 10.35 12.22
N LEU A 245 -5.16 10.48 12.65
CA LEU A 245 -5.51 10.53 14.07
C LEU A 245 -5.10 9.25 14.80
N SER A 246 -5.30 8.08 14.19
CA SER A 246 -4.89 6.81 14.76
C SER A 246 -3.38 6.74 14.93
N MET A 247 -2.61 7.23 13.97
CA MET A 247 -1.15 7.34 14.08
C MET A 247 -0.75 8.26 15.24
N PHE A 248 -1.34 9.46 15.35
CA PHE A 248 -1.02 10.38 16.43
C PHE A 248 -1.34 9.83 17.83
N VAL A 249 -2.36 8.98 17.96
CA VAL A 249 -2.77 8.36 19.24
C VAL A 249 -2.00 7.08 19.55
N LEU A 250 -1.72 6.24 18.55
CA LEU A 250 -1.10 4.93 18.71
C LEU A 250 0.27 5.03 19.41
N PHE A 251 1.14 5.90 18.91
CA PHE A 251 2.51 5.96 19.40
C PHE A 251 2.67 6.48 20.84
N PRO A 252 2.01 7.58 21.27
CA PRO A 252 2.05 7.97 22.67
C PRO A 252 1.37 6.93 23.58
N ALA A 253 0.31 6.26 23.12
CA ALA A 253 -0.29 5.15 23.87
C ALA A 253 0.69 3.97 24.02
N LEU A 254 1.42 3.61 22.96
CA LEU A 254 2.46 2.58 23.01
C LEU A 254 3.60 2.97 23.98
N SER A 255 4.12 4.19 23.88
CA SER A 255 5.14 4.70 24.81
C SER A 255 4.65 4.71 26.26
N TYR A 256 3.38 5.05 26.49
CA TYR A 256 2.76 5.01 27.81
C TYR A 256 2.68 3.59 28.36
N TYR A 257 2.21 2.63 27.56
CA TYR A 257 2.14 1.23 27.94
C TYR A 257 3.51 0.65 28.28
N VAL A 258 4.53 0.90 27.46
CA VAL A 258 5.90 0.42 27.72
C VAL A 258 6.47 1.00 29.02
N ASP A 259 6.25 2.30 29.29
CA ASP A 259 6.72 2.93 30.53
C ASP A 259 6.10 2.28 31.77
N GLU A 260 4.80 1.99 31.71
CA GLU A 260 4.04 1.36 32.80
C GLU A 260 4.52 -0.08 33.05
N VAL A 261 4.73 -0.86 31.98
CA VAL A 261 5.21 -2.25 32.06
C VAL A 261 6.65 -2.33 32.61
N LEU A 262 7.51 -1.36 32.28
CA LEU A 262 8.90 -1.28 32.76
C LEU A 262 9.06 -0.58 34.12
N GLY A 263 7.95 -0.09 34.70
CA GLY A 263 7.91 0.49 36.04
C GLY A 263 8.57 1.87 36.18
N SER A 264 8.54 2.70 35.13
CA SER A 264 8.97 4.12 35.15
C SER A 264 10.36 4.41 35.74
N ARG A 265 11.30 3.44 35.73
CA ARG A 265 12.62 3.61 36.37
C ARG A 265 13.55 4.58 35.62
N PHE A 266 13.34 4.78 34.32
CA PHE A 266 14.18 5.64 33.49
C PHE A 266 13.58 7.04 33.32
N ARG A 267 14.19 8.03 33.99
CA ARG A 267 13.81 9.45 33.85
C ARG A 267 13.95 9.98 32.41
N PHE A 268 14.84 9.41 31.61
CA PHE A 268 15.00 9.79 30.21
C PHE A 268 13.77 9.37 29.37
N PHE A 269 13.33 8.12 29.51
CA PHE A 269 12.18 7.60 28.75
C PHE A 269 10.87 8.30 29.12
N THR A 270 10.66 8.59 30.41
CA THR A 270 9.48 9.35 30.86
C THR A 270 9.44 10.77 30.31
N ARG A 271 10.59 11.43 30.12
CA ARG A 271 10.68 12.74 29.45
C ARG A 271 10.38 12.62 27.96
N PHE A 272 10.96 11.63 27.29
CA PHE A 272 10.69 11.37 25.87
C PHE A 272 9.20 11.13 25.63
N ARG A 273 8.54 10.30 26.46
CA ARG A 273 7.09 10.07 26.40
C ARG A 273 6.29 11.37 26.51
N LYS A 274 6.62 12.24 27.47
CA LYS A 274 5.92 13.53 27.63
C LYS A 274 6.13 14.43 26.41
N GLY A 275 7.34 14.48 25.88
CA GLY A 275 7.64 15.21 24.64
C GLY A 275 6.86 14.67 23.44
N GLN A 276 6.79 13.34 23.30
CA GLN A 276 6.01 12.69 22.25
C GLN A 276 4.51 12.94 22.40
N ALA A 277 3.95 12.86 23.61
CA ALA A 277 2.54 13.16 23.84
C ALA A 277 2.22 14.63 23.53
N ALA A 278 3.11 15.56 23.90
CA ALA A 278 2.98 16.96 23.53
C ALA A 278 3.05 17.16 22.02
N PHE A 279 3.95 16.46 21.33
CA PHE A 279 4.03 16.47 19.87
C PHE A 279 2.77 15.90 19.22
N SER A 280 2.20 14.81 19.72
CA SER A 280 0.93 14.26 19.21
C SER A 280 -0.23 15.24 19.38
N ILE A 281 -0.32 15.93 20.53
CA ILE A 281 -1.34 16.97 20.74
C ILE A 281 -1.13 18.13 19.75
N PHE A 282 0.11 18.55 19.55
CA PHE A 282 0.47 19.56 18.57
C PHE A 282 0.12 19.11 17.13
N GLY A 283 0.38 17.86 16.77
CA GLY A 283 0.02 17.27 15.48
C GLY A 283 -1.48 17.23 15.24
N ILE A 284 -2.27 16.86 16.26
CA ILE A 284 -3.74 16.91 16.19
C ILE A 284 -4.22 18.36 16.03
N ALA A 285 -3.65 19.32 16.75
CA ALA A 285 -4.00 20.73 16.59
C ALA A 285 -3.65 21.25 15.18
N ALA A 286 -2.47 20.90 14.66
CA ALA A 286 -2.05 21.23 13.30
C ALA A 286 -2.99 20.58 12.25
N PHE A 287 -3.41 19.33 12.48
CA PHE A 287 -4.39 18.64 11.64
C PHE A 287 -5.75 19.36 11.60
N ILE A 288 -6.24 19.81 12.76
CA ILE A 288 -7.50 20.58 12.84
C ILE A 288 -7.36 21.90 12.06
N VAL A 289 -6.25 22.64 12.23
CA VAL A 289 -5.99 23.88 11.48
C VAL A 289 -5.92 23.61 9.98
N TYR A 290 -5.24 22.54 9.57
CA TYR A 290 -5.17 22.10 8.18
C TYR A 290 -6.56 21.86 7.58
N LYS A 291 -7.44 21.15 8.30
CA LYS A 291 -8.82 20.90 7.87
C LYS A 291 -9.69 22.16 7.84
N LEU A 292 -9.48 23.10 8.76
CA LEU A 292 -10.23 24.37 8.79
C LEU A 292 -9.79 25.36 7.71
N THR A 293 -8.59 25.21 7.15
CA THR A 293 -8.03 26.13 6.15
C THR A 293 -8.14 25.57 4.72
N ASP A 294 -9.02 24.60 4.48
CA ASP A 294 -9.25 23.95 3.18
C ASP A 294 -7.94 23.55 2.45
N GLY A 295 -6.94 23.10 3.21
CA GLY A 295 -5.69 22.58 2.66
C GLY A 295 -4.58 23.59 2.35
N ARG A 296 -4.75 24.90 2.62
CA ARG A 296 -3.71 25.92 2.33
C ARG A 296 -2.34 25.66 2.99
N PHE A 297 -2.31 24.93 4.09
CA PHE A 297 -1.08 24.59 4.84
C PHE A 297 -0.64 23.13 4.67
N TYR A 298 -0.91 22.54 3.51
CA TYR A 298 -0.58 21.14 3.24
C TYR A 298 0.93 20.85 3.42
N ASP A 299 1.81 21.69 2.89
CA ASP A 299 3.27 21.46 2.95
C ASP A 299 3.80 21.44 4.38
N GLN A 300 3.36 22.37 5.23
CA GLN A 300 3.77 22.42 6.63
C GLN A 300 3.22 21.23 7.41
N TYR A 301 1.95 20.86 7.16
CA TYR A 301 1.34 19.69 7.76
C TYR A 301 2.06 18.41 7.35
N TYR A 302 2.42 18.27 6.06
CA TYR A 302 3.16 17.14 5.51
C TYR A 302 4.48 16.93 6.23
N VAL A 303 5.28 17.99 6.41
CA VAL A 303 6.56 17.91 7.12
C VAL A 303 6.36 17.46 8.57
N ILE A 304 5.35 17.99 9.26
CA ILE A 304 5.07 17.64 10.67
C ILE A 304 4.61 16.18 10.78
N SER A 305 3.61 15.79 9.99
CA SER A 305 2.93 14.49 10.09
C SER A 305 3.74 13.33 9.52
N ILE A 306 4.53 13.54 8.46
CA ILE A 306 5.27 12.45 7.81
C ILE A 306 6.73 12.47 8.24
N VAL A 307 7.44 13.59 8.03
CA VAL A 307 8.89 13.64 8.23
C VAL A 307 9.25 13.63 9.72
N VAL A 308 8.68 14.56 10.49
CA VAL A 308 9.00 14.70 11.92
C VAL A 308 8.44 13.54 12.72
N GLN A 309 7.15 13.21 12.55
CA GLN A 309 6.53 12.08 13.25
C GLN A 309 7.20 10.75 12.88
N GLY A 310 7.49 10.51 11.60
CA GLY A 310 8.21 9.32 11.14
C GLY A 310 9.58 9.17 11.83
N SER A 311 10.32 10.27 11.95
CA SER A 311 11.60 10.30 12.66
C SER A 311 11.45 9.98 14.16
N ILE A 312 10.42 10.55 14.81
CA ILE A 312 10.11 10.28 16.22
C ILE A 312 9.75 8.80 16.44
N ILE A 313 8.95 8.21 15.55
CA ILE A 313 8.57 6.79 15.59
C ILE A 313 9.80 5.91 15.49
N LEU A 314 10.71 6.21 14.57
CA LEU A 314 11.95 5.44 14.40
C LEU A 314 12.80 5.48 15.68
N VAL A 315 13.01 6.67 16.24
CA VAL A 315 13.73 6.84 17.52
C VAL A 315 13.01 6.09 18.65
N GLN A 316 11.68 6.17 18.73
CA GLN A 316 10.88 5.45 19.72
C GLN A 316 11.06 3.93 19.60
N MET A 317 11.03 3.37 18.38
CA MET A 317 11.22 1.93 18.16
C MET A 317 12.61 1.48 18.61
N LEU A 318 13.65 2.25 18.29
CA LEU A 318 15.01 1.98 18.77
C LEU A 318 15.12 2.04 20.29
N LEU A 319 14.47 3.02 20.94
CA LEU A 319 14.44 3.13 22.40
C LEU A 319 13.72 1.95 23.05
N ILE A 320 12.55 1.55 22.54
CA ILE A 320 11.79 0.41 23.04
C ILE A 320 12.59 -0.89 22.88
N ALA A 321 13.21 -1.09 21.72
CA ALA A 321 14.06 -2.26 21.46
C ALA A 321 15.27 -2.30 22.41
N GLY A 322 15.99 -1.18 22.56
CA GLY A 322 17.14 -1.08 23.45
C GLY A 322 16.78 -1.33 24.92
N LEU A 323 15.66 -0.77 25.38
CA LEU A 323 15.14 -1.02 26.74
C LEU A 323 14.72 -2.47 26.92
N SER A 324 14.04 -3.07 25.94
CA SER A 324 13.63 -4.47 26.00
C SER A 324 14.84 -5.40 26.18
N VAL A 325 15.92 -5.20 25.42
CA VAL A 325 17.17 -5.96 25.56
C VAL A 325 17.82 -5.74 26.92
N ALA A 326 17.96 -4.47 27.33
CA ALA A 326 18.60 -4.12 28.60
C ALA A 326 17.89 -4.73 29.82
N TYR A 327 16.55 -4.80 29.80
CA TYR A 327 15.78 -5.44 30.85
C TYR A 327 15.71 -6.96 30.73
N GLY A 328 15.73 -7.51 29.51
CA GLY A 328 15.85 -8.95 29.28
C GLY A 328 17.10 -9.52 29.95
N ILE A 329 18.23 -8.81 29.85
CA ILE A 329 19.49 -9.18 30.51
C ILE A 329 19.38 -9.13 32.05
N LYS A 330 18.55 -8.22 32.61
CA LYS A 330 18.33 -8.10 34.06
C LYS A 330 17.36 -9.15 34.64
N GLY A 331 16.79 -10.02 33.80
CA GLY A 331 15.92 -11.12 34.24
C GLY A 331 14.49 -10.70 34.61
N ASP A 332 14.02 -9.54 34.15
CA ASP A 332 12.64 -9.11 34.38
C ASP A 332 11.68 -9.89 33.45
N ARG A 333 10.71 -10.60 34.05
CA ARG A 333 9.72 -11.39 33.31
C ARG A 333 8.81 -10.52 32.44
N ASN A 334 8.56 -9.28 32.84
CA ASN A 334 7.72 -8.37 32.06
C ASN A 334 8.42 -7.94 30.77
N ALA A 335 9.73 -7.75 30.82
CA ALA A 335 10.52 -7.44 29.64
C ALA A 335 10.63 -8.62 28.68
N LEU A 336 10.54 -9.85 29.19
CA LEU A 336 10.48 -11.05 28.35
C LEU A 336 9.22 -11.03 27.46
N PHE A 337 8.04 -10.74 28.02
CA PHE A 337 6.80 -10.63 27.23
C PHE A 337 6.89 -9.52 26.17
N LEU A 338 7.48 -8.37 26.52
CA LEU A 338 7.69 -7.28 25.57
C LEU A 338 8.64 -7.70 24.42
N SER A 339 9.75 -8.37 24.77
CA SER A 339 10.73 -8.86 23.79
C SER A 339 10.14 -9.93 22.86
N ALA A 340 9.28 -10.81 23.39
CA ALA A 340 8.57 -11.81 22.60
C ALA A 340 7.59 -11.15 21.61
N GLY A 341 6.87 -10.11 22.03
CA GLY A 341 5.99 -9.34 21.14
C GLY A 341 6.76 -8.65 20.01
N LEU A 342 7.88 -8.01 20.33
CA LEU A 342 8.78 -7.37 19.33
C LEU A 342 9.38 -8.39 18.37
N PHE A 343 9.78 -9.56 18.88
CA PHE A 343 10.32 -10.64 18.07
C PHE A 343 9.28 -11.19 17.10
N PHE A 344 8.06 -11.44 17.57
CA PHE A 344 6.96 -11.89 16.73
C PHE A 344 6.60 -10.85 15.66
N ALA A 345 6.51 -9.58 16.04
CA ALA A 345 6.29 -8.49 15.09
C ALA A 345 7.40 -8.41 14.04
N GLY A 346 8.66 -8.60 14.44
CA GLY A 346 9.81 -8.65 13.54
C GLY A 346 9.74 -9.82 12.54
N ILE A 347 9.36 -11.02 13.00
CA ILE A 347 9.20 -12.19 12.12
C ILE A 347 8.07 -11.97 11.12
N VAL A 348 6.91 -11.49 11.56
CA VAL A 348 5.78 -11.22 10.67
C VAL A 348 6.13 -10.16 9.63
N GLY A 349 6.84 -9.11 10.06
CA GLY A 349 7.35 -8.07 9.15
C GLY A 349 8.35 -8.62 8.12
N ARG A 350 9.24 -9.52 8.54
CA ARG A 350 10.23 -10.16 7.66
C ARG A 350 9.58 -11.14 6.68
N GLY A 351 8.64 -11.97 7.13
CA GLY A 351 7.94 -12.92 6.27
C GLY A 351 7.22 -12.26 5.09
N ARG A 352 6.67 -11.05 5.29
CA ARG A 352 6.06 -10.29 4.20
C ARG A 352 7.09 -9.71 3.21
N SER A 353 8.28 -9.33 3.69
CA SER A 353 9.35 -8.83 2.81
C SER A 353 10.06 -9.98 2.08
N ASP A 354 10.27 -11.11 2.75
CA ASP A 354 10.84 -12.33 2.15
C ASP A 354 9.87 -12.94 1.12
N ALA A 355 8.55 -12.91 1.35
CA ALA A 355 7.57 -13.31 0.33
C ALA A 355 7.64 -12.44 -0.94
N LEU A 356 7.86 -11.13 -0.77
CA LEU A 356 8.07 -10.21 -1.91
C LEU A 356 9.42 -10.43 -2.60
N LEU A 357 10.46 -10.84 -1.86
CA LEU A 357 11.75 -11.21 -2.43
C LEU A 357 11.69 -12.57 -3.15
N PHE A 358 10.95 -13.54 -2.61
CA PHE A 358 10.75 -14.84 -3.23
C PHE A 358 9.97 -14.72 -4.54
N GLU A 359 8.90 -13.92 -4.57
CA GLU A 359 8.18 -13.58 -5.80
C GLU A 359 9.11 -12.89 -6.82
N ARG A 360 10.04 -12.05 -6.36
CA ARG A 360 11.05 -11.41 -7.22
C ARG A 360 12.12 -12.36 -7.74
N GLU A 361 12.57 -13.33 -6.94
CA GLU A 361 13.56 -14.32 -7.36
C GLU A 361 12.97 -15.38 -8.29
N GLU A 362 11.73 -15.80 -8.06
CA GLU A 362 11.01 -16.71 -8.95
C GLU A 362 10.82 -16.07 -10.34
N LEU A 363 10.44 -14.80 -10.39
CA LEU A 363 10.35 -14.03 -11.64
C LEU A 363 11.72 -13.89 -12.34
N ARG A 364 12.82 -13.77 -11.59
CA ARG A 364 14.18 -13.74 -12.17
C ARG A 364 14.61 -15.10 -12.71
N ALA A 365 14.27 -16.19 -12.03
CA ALA A 365 14.58 -17.54 -12.49
C ALA A 365 13.86 -17.85 -13.81
N VAL A 366 12.57 -17.52 -13.91
CA VAL A 366 11.78 -17.66 -15.14
C VAL A 366 12.34 -16.80 -16.29
N SER A 367 12.73 -15.55 -16.00
CA SER A 367 13.35 -14.66 -17.00
C SER A 367 14.71 -15.20 -17.50
N LEU A 368 15.53 -15.79 -16.63
CA LEU A 368 16.82 -16.38 -17.00
C LEU A 368 16.67 -17.69 -17.77
N GLU A 369 15.66 -18.50 -17.47
CA GLU A 369 15.33 -19.71 -18.23
C GLU A 369 14.84 -19.37 -19.63
N ASN A 370 14.00 -18.33 -19.77
CA ASN A 370 13.52 -17.85 -21.08
C ASN A 370 14.68 -17.27 -21.93
N ARG A 371 15.71 -16.68 -21.31
CA ARG A 371 16.94 -16.27 -22.01
C ARG A 371 17.88 -17.41 -22.40
N ARG A 372 17.75 -18.61 -21.81
CA ARG A 372 18.58 -19.79 -22.16
C ARG A 372 18.02 -20.61 -23.32
N HIS A 373 16.76 -20.39 -23.70
CA HIS A 373 16.16 -21.00 -24.90
C HIS A 373 15.72 -19.95 -25.93
N PRO A 374 16.64 -19.15 -26.50
CA PRO A 374 16.32 -18.42 -27.71
C PRO A 374 16.19 -19.44 -28.84
N PHE A 375 14.95 -19.68 -29.27
CA PHE A 375 14.58 -20.08 -30.63
C PHE A 375 15.69 -20.79 -31.44
N HIS A 376 15.75 -22.12 -31.37
CA HIS A 376 16.35 -22.89 -32.46
C HIS A 376 15.36 -22.96 -33.64
N ARG A 377 15.35 -21.92 -34.49
CA ARG A 377 15.03 -22.04 -35.92
C ARG A 377 15.98 -21.14 -36.72
N HIS A 378 16.83 -21.81 -37.52
CA HIS A 378 17.65 -21.40 -38.68
C HIS A 378 17.84 -19.92 -39.03
N ALA A 379 18.96 -19.40 -39.56
CA ALA A 379 20.35 -19.85 -39.78
C ALA A 379 21.13 -18.66 -40.41
N ARG A 380 22.45 -18.59 -40.14
CA ARG A 380 23.53 -17.86 -40.88
C ARG A 380 23.49 -16.31 -40.86
N HIS A 381 24.58 -15.54 -40.79
CA HIS A 381 26.03 -15.73 -40.96
C HIS A 381 26.78 -14.52 -40.32
N HIS A 382 28.01 -14.75 -39.79
CA HIS A 382 29.15 -13.81 -39.58
C HIS A 382 28.92 -12.49 -38.80
N SER A 383 29.78 -11.96 -37.92
CA SER A 383 31.23 -12.12 -37.64
C SER A 383 31.54 -11.39 -36.32
N ARG A 384 32.51 -11.90 -35.55
CA ARG A 384 33.18 -11.30 -34.36
C ARG A 384 34.34 -10.37 -34.83
N PRO A 385 35.13 -9.69 -33.96
CA PRO A 385 35.00 -9.36 -32.52
C PRO A 385 35.52 -7.93 -32.13
N SER A 386 35.68 -7.70 -30.80
CA SER A 386 36.62 -6.79 -30.09
C SER A 386 36.01 -5.47 -29.56
N ASN A 387 36.31 -4.90 -28.38
CA ASN A 387 36.98 -5.25 -27.12
C ASN A 387 36.83 -4.02 -26.16
N ILE A 388 37.04 -4.19 -24.84
CA ILE A 388 37.46 -3.18 -23.82
C ILE A 388 36.42 -2.27 -23.09
N GLY A 389 36.44 -2.37 -21.74
CA GLY A 389 36.23 -1.27 -20.77
C GLY A 389 34.88 -1.28 -20.03
N GLY A 390 34.73 -1.52 -18.72
CA GLY A 390 35.68 -1.57 -17.61
C GLY A 390 35.94 -0.18 -17.00
N LEU A 391 35.27 0.11 -15.86
CA LEU A 391 35.63 1.14 -14.85
C LEU A 391 35.25 2.63 -15.10
N GLN A 392 33.97 2.94 -15.36
CA GLN A 392 33.45 4.33 -15.19
C GLN A 392 32.18 4.48 -14.33
N ASP A 393 31.50 3.40 -13.94
CA ASP A 393 30.15 3.49 -13.33
C ASP A 393 30.09 3.78 -11.81
N ALA A 394 31.21 3.78 -11.09
CA ALA A 394 31.20 4.04 -9.65
C ALA A 394 31.22 5.54 -9.27
N ALA A 395 31.61 6.43 -10.19
CA ALA A 395 31.72 7.87 -9.91
C ALA A 395 30.42 8.65 -10.20
N LEU A 396 29.55 8.13 -11.08
CA LEU A 396 28.26 8.77 -11.43
C LEU A 396 27.18 8.58 -10.35
N LEU A 397 27.26 7.51 -9.56
CA LEU A 397 26.31 7.23 -8.47
C LEU A 397 26.41 8.20 -7.28
N PHE A 398 27.55 8.88 -7.09
CA PHE A 398 27.72 9.87 -6.02
C PHE A 398 27.36 11.32 -6.42
N GLN A 399 27.23 11.62 -7.71
CA GLN A 399 26.74 12.93 -8.19
C GLN A 399 25.21 13.01 -8.29
N ALA A 400 24.51 11.89 -8.53
CA ALA A 400 23.05 11.86 -8.59
C ALA A 400 22.36 12.11 -7.22
N ALA A 401 23.05 11.86 -6.10
CA ALA A 401 22.50 12.07 -4.76
C ALA A 401 22.48 13.54 -4.29
N ARG A 402 23.04 14.49 -5.06
CA ARG A 402 23.06 15.93 -4.72
C ARG A 402 22.04 16.78 -5.46
N ALA A 403 21.29 16.21 -6.41
CA ALA A 403 20.36 16.96 -7.27
C ALA A 403 18.89 16.91 -6.82
N VAL A 404 18.57 16.25 -5.70
CA VAL A 404 17.19 16.18 -5.18
C VAL A 404 16.96 17.31 -4.17
N GLN A 405 16.88 18.55 -4.68
CA GLN A 405 16.17 19.64 -4.05
C GLN A 405 14.97 19.96 -4.95
N PRO A 406 13.72 19.91 -4.45
CA PRO A 406 12.57 20.32 -5.24
C PRO A 406 12.64 21.85 -5.47
N PRO A 407 12.25 22.34 -6.67
CA PRO A 407 12.13 23.77 -6.91
C PRO A 407 11.01 24.33 -6.04
N THR A 408 11.37 25.25 -5.14
CA THR A 408 10.43 26.15 -4.48
C THR A 408 9.88 27.16 -5.48
N GLY A 409 8.57 27.10 -5.72
CA GLY A 409 7.79 28.24 -6.24
C GLY A 409 7.21 28.03 -7.64
N ALA A 410 5.88 27.88 -7.70
CA ALA A 410 4.96 28.56 -8.63
C ALA A 410 3.58 27.87 -8.63
N TYR A 411 2.79 28.07 -7.59
CA TYR A 411 1.34 27.90 -7.71
C TYR A 411 0.77 29.23 -8.20
N GLY A 412 0.53 29.31 -9.51
CA GLY A 412 -0.24 30.39 -10.11
C GLY A 412 -1.72 30.20 -9.80
N GLU A 413 -2.35 31.26 -9.31
CA GLU A 413 -3.79 31.41 -9.20
C GLU A 413 -4.46 31.20 -10.57
N THR A 414 -5.44 30.31 -10.64
CA THR A 414 -6.50 30.39 -11.65
C THR A 414 -7.83 30.45 -10.91
N GLU A 415 -8.26 31.67 -10.65
CA GLU A 415 -9.67 32.04 -10.50
C GLU A 415 -10.38 31.77 -11.82
N ASP A 416 -11.26 30.77 -11.89
CA ASP A 416 -12.49 30.85 -12.70
C ASP A 416 -13.40 29.64 -12.42
N TYR A 417 -14.21 29.72 -11.37
CA TYR A 417 -15.36 28.82 -11.16
C TYR A 417 -16.53 29.61 -10.54
N GLN A 418 -16.93 30.70 -11.19
CA GLN A 418 -18.27 31.28 -11.01
C GLN A 418 -18.79 31.88 -12.33
N ARG A 419 -19.35 31.05 -13.19
CA ARG A 419 -20.38 31.44 -14.17
C ARG A 419 -20.93 30.20 -14.87
N PHE A 420 -22.02 29.64 -14.35
CA PHE A 420 -23.13 29.16 -15.17
C PHE A 420 -24.38 29.13 -14.28
N GLY A 421 -25.17 30.20 -14.39
CA GLY A 421 -26.47 30.32 -13.75
C GLY A 421 -27.59 29.78 -14.64
N GLY A 422 -28.66 29.34 -13.99
CA GLY A 422 -30.00 29.86 -14.25
C GLY A 422 -30.77 29.30 -15.44
N ILE A 423 -31.55 28.24 -15.20
CA ILE A 423 -32.83 27.94 -15.86
C ILE A 423 -33.69 27.26 -14.78
N GLY A 424 -34.93 27.59 -14.47
CA GLY A 424 -35.96 28.45 -15.03
C GLY A 424 -37.26 27.95 -14.40
N ARG A 425 -37.85 28.73 -13.49
CA ARG A 425 -39.06 28.40 -12.73
C ARG A 425 -40.27 28.87 -13.55
N THR A 426 -41.11 27.97 -14.03
CA THR A 426 -42.44 28.32 -14.57
C THR A 426 -43.52 27.67 -13.72
N ARG A 427 -44.43 28.52 -13.23
CA ARG A 427 -45.64 28.16 -12.48
C ARG A 427 -46.83 28.77 -13.23
N GLY A 428 -47.86 27.97 -13.47
CA GLY A 428 -49.25 28.42 -13.55
C GLY A 428 -49.92 28.47 -14.93
N SER A 429 -50.70 27.43 -15.23
CA SER A 429 -52.13 27.51 -15.54
C SER A 429 -52.76 26.14 -15.28
#